data_AF-A0AA45TVI4-F1
#
_entry.id   AF-A0AA45TVI4-F1
#
_cell.length_a   1.000
_cell.length_b   1.000
_cell.length_c   1.000
_cell.angle_alpha   90.00
_cell.angle_beta   90.00
_cell.angle_gamma   90.00
#
_symmetry.space_group_name_H-M   'P 1'
#
loop_
_entity.id
_entity.type
_entity.pdbx_description
1 polymer ?
#
loop_
_entity_poly.entity_id
_entity_poly.type
_entity_poly.pdbx_seq_one_letter_code
_entity_poly.pdbx_strand_id
1 'polypeptide(L)'
;MALQTRPKLLRVGVIQDGRIVEEHHLLHDSVTIGDDARNTIVMPPSEARPPRFKVLENRGQQFHLIIDEHMQGRINLGSSDVDFDALREQGLATRRADDTFDLPLQESARGKVDLPDATLFFHFIPAPAPGSTP
;
A
#
# COMPACT_ATOMS: atom_id res chain seq x y z
N MET A 1 -27.19 -18.93 6.60
CA MET A 1 -26.70 -17.67 5.98
C MET A 1 -25.22 -17.55 6.28
N ALA A 2 -24.35 -18.07 5.41
CA ALA A 2 -22.92 -17.81 5.53
C ALA A 2 -22.68 -16.45 4.88
N LEU A 3 -22.46 -15.41 5.69
CA LEU A 3 -21.80 -14.20 5.23
C LEU A 3 -20.41 -14.65 4.79
N GLN A 4 -20.28 -15.07 3.53
CA GLN A 4 -18.99 -15.29 2.89
C GLN A 4 -18.31 -13.93 2.89
N THR A 5 -17.50 -13.67 3.91
CA THR A 5 -16.51 -12.60 3.90
C THR A 5 -15.59 -12.92 2.74
N ARG A 6 -15.95 -12.44 1.55
CA ARG A 6 -15.17 -12.61 0.33
C ARG A 6 -13.78 -12.04 0.66
N PRO A 7 -12.70 -12.79 0.42
CA PRO A 7 -11.37 -12.28 0.67
C PRO A 7 -11.21 -11.00 -0.15
N LYS A 8 -10.87 -9.89 0.51
CA LYS A 8 -10.61 -8.64 -0.19
C LYS A 8 -9.26 -8.73 -0.88
N LEU A 9 -9.22 -8.26 -2.12
CA LEU A 9 -8.00 -8.13 -2.89
C LEU A 9 -7.37 -6.79 -2.54
N LEU A 10 -6.09 -6.80 -2.22
CA LEU A 10 -5.26 -5.61 -2.20
C LEU A 10 -4.89 -5.28 -3.65
N ARG A 11 -5.49 -4.22 -4.17
CA ARG A 11 -5.11 -3.64 -5.45
C ARG A 11 -4.08 -2.57 -5.19
N VAL A 12 -2.87 -2.76 -5.69
CA VAL A 12 -1.77 -1.79 -5.61
C VAL A 12 -1.34 -1.43 -7.02
N GLY A 13 -0.98 -0.18 -7.26
CA GLY A 13 -0.46 0.23 -8.55
C GLY A 13 0.36 1.50 -8.47
N VAL A 14 1.05 1.80 -9.55
CA VAL A 14 1.88 2.99 -9.69
C VAL A 14 1.30 3.86 -10.78
N ILE A 15 1.17 5.14 -10.47
CA ILE A 15 0.74 6.19 -11.36
C ILE A 15 1.97 7.03 -11.71
N GLN A 16 2.27 7.13 -12.99
CA GLN A 16 3.31 8.00 -13.51
C GLN A 16 2.70 8.89 -14.58
N ASP A 17 2.99 10.19 -14.54
CA ASP A 17 2.42 11.18 -15.49
C ASP A 17 0.88 11.16 -15.55
N GLY A 18 0.23 10.88 -14.41
CA GLY A 18 -1.23 10.79 -14.30
C GLY A 18 -1.85 9.53 -14.92
N ARG A 19 -1.05 8.53 -15.32
CA ARG A 19 -1.52 7.24 -15.86
C ARG A 19 -1.02 6.09 -15.00
N ILE A 20 -1.85 5.06 -14.83
CA ILE A 20 -1.44 3.83 -14.15
C ILE A 20 -0.50 3.09 -15.10
N VAL A 21 0.79 3.00 -14.72
CA VAL A 21 1.82 2.29 -15.49
C VAL A 21 1.90 0.83 -15.09
N GLU A 22 1.59 0.51 -13.84
CA GLU A 22 1.64 -0.84 -13.32
C GLU A 22 0.57 -1.05 -12.24
N GLU A 23 -0.08 -2.21 -12.21
CA GLU A 23 -0.99 -2.61 -11.14
C GLU A 23 -0.87 -4.11 -10.83
N HIS A 24 -1.06 -4.44 -9.56
CA HIS A 24 -1.03 -5.80 -9.03
C HIS A 24 -2.21 -6.02 -8.10
N HIS A 25 -2.78 -7.22 -8.17
CA HIS A 25 -3.88 -7.65 -7.32
C HIS A 25 -3.40 -8.82 -6.45
N LEU A 26 -3.32 -8.59 -5.15
CA LEU A 26 -2.75 -9.54 -4.21
C LEU A 26 -3.78 -9.90 -3.14
N LEU A 27 -3.85 -11.18 -2.78
CA LEU A 27 -4.73 -11.65 -1.70
C LEU A 27 -4.01 -11.62 -0.35
N HIS A 28 -2.75 -12.08 -0.33
CA HIS A 28 -1.99 -12.31 0.90
C HIS A 28 -0.49 -12.09 0.73
N ASP A 29 -0.06 -11.55 -0.41
CA ASP A 29 1.35 -11.29 -0.67
C ASP A 29 1.76 -9.90 -0.19
N SER A 30 2.98 -9.81 0.33
CA SER A 30 3.56 -8.51 0.69
C SER A 30 3.97 -7.77 -0.59
N VAL A 31 3.80 -6.45 -0.60
CA VAL A 31 4.24 -5.59 -1.70
C VAL A 31 5.59 -5.00 -1.37
N THR A 32 6.56 -5.23 -2.24
CA THR A 32 7.83 -4.51 -2.21
C THR A 32 7.99 -3.62 -3.44
N ILE A 33 8.64 -2.48 -3.23
CA ILE A 33 8.88 -1.44 -4.22
C ILE A 33 10.37 -1.08 -4.23
N GLY A 34 10.91 -0.70 -5.38
CA GLY A 34 12.31 -0.28 -5.53
C GLY A 34 12.90 -0.65 -6.89
N ASP A 35 14.20 -0.44 -7.09
CA ASP A 35 14.86 -0.72 -8.38
C ASP A 35 15.23 -2.19 -8.60
N ASP A 36 15.20 -3.01 -7.55
CA ASP A 36 15.49 -4.44 -7.68
C ASP A 36 14.39 -5.16 -8.45
N ALA A 37 14.78 -5.99 -9.43
CA ALA A 37 13.87 -6.74 -10.29
C ALA A 37 13.06 -7.83 -9.55
N ARG A 38 13.40 -8.14 -8.30
CA ARG A 38 12.64 -9.05 -7.43
C ARG A 38 11.52 -8.35 -6.66
N ASN A 39 11.39 -7.03 -6.82
CA ASN A 39 10.28 -6.30 -6.22
C ASN A 39 8.96 -6.62 -6.90
N THR A 40 7.87 -6.55 -6.14
CA THR A 40 6.53 -6.64 -6.70
C THR A 40 6.30 -5.55 -7.73
N ILE A 41 6.78 -4.35 -7.43
CA ILE A 41 6.70 -3.18 -8.28
C ILE A 41 8.13 -2.65 -8.48
N VAL A 42 8.61 -2.75 -9.71
CA VAL A 42 9.95 -2.28 -10.06
C VAL A 42 9.83 -0.82 -10.49
N MET A 43 10.52 0.05 -9.76
CA MET A 43 10.54 1.49 -10.00
C MET A 43 11.97 1.96 -10.26
N PRO A 44 12.18 3.05 -11.02
CA PRO A 44 13.51 3.57 -11.28
C PRO A 44 14.25 3.89 -9.97
N PRO A 45 15.58 3.73 -9.92
CA PRO A 45 16.38 4.03 -8.73
C PRO A 45 16.22 5.51 -8.35
N SER A 46 16.05 5.76 -7.05
CA SER A 46 15.84 7.08 -6.48
C SER A 46 16.65 7.19 -5.19
N GLU A 47 17.34 8.31 -4.97
CA GLU A 47 18.15 8.51 -3.76
C GLU A 47 17.30 8.52 -2.48
N ALA A 48 16.00 8.83 -2.60
CA ALA A 48 15.07 8.90 -1.49
C ALA A 48 14.46 7.54 -1.08
N ARG A 49 14.78 6.44 -1.78
CA ARG A 49 14.15 5.14 -1.55
C ARG A 49 15.16 3.99 -1.63
N PRO A 50 15.13 3.02 -0.70
CA PRO A 50 16.03 1.89 -0.78
C PRO A 50 15.69 0.96 -1.97
N PRO A 51 16.67 0.15 -2.44
CA PRO A 51 16.47 -0.72 -3.61
C PRO A 51 15.36 -1.77 -3.45
N ARG A 52 15.06 -2.12 -2.20
CA ARG A 52 13.98 -3.01 -1.82
C ARG A 52 13.32 -2.50 -0.56
N PHE A 53 12.20 -1.82 -0.72
CA PHE A 53 11.38 -1.31 0.36
C PHE A 53 10.06 -2.08 0.43
N LYS A 54 9.71 -2.63 1.60
CA LYS A 54 8.45 -3.34 1.78
C LYS A 54 7.34 -2.38 2.19
N VAL A 55 6.70 -1.75 1.21
CA VAL A 55 5.63 -0.77 1.48
C VAL A 55 4.41 -1.41 2.15
N LEU A 56 4.07 -2.65 1.79
CA LEU A 56 2.94 -3.37 2.40
C LEU A 56 3.40 -4.75 2.85
N GLU A 57 3.26 -5.02 4.14
CA GLU A 57 3.59 -6.29 4.75
C GLU A 57 2.31 -7.02 5.18
N ASN A 58 2.06 -8.21 4.65
CA ASN A 58 0.98 -9.04 5.17
C ASN A 58 1.44 -9.80 6.41
N ARG A 59 0.82 -9.54 7.55
CA ARG A 59 1.05 -10.20 8.85
C ARG A 59 -0.23 -10.90 9.29
N GLY A 60 -0.32 -12.21 9.04
CA GLY A 60 -1.40 -13.03 9.60
C GLY A 60 -2.81 -12.59 9.18
N GLN A 61 -3.00 -12.23 7.90
CA GLN A 61 -4.25 -11.69 7.32
C GLN A 61 -4.51 -10.21 7.58
N GLN A 62 -3.59 -9.50 8.24
CA GLN A 62 -3.64 -8.05 8.36
C GLN A 62 -2.50 -7.43 7.56
N PHE A 63 -2.81 -6.47 6.71
CA PHE A 63 -1.80 -5.71 6.00
C PHE A 63 -1.30 -4.57 6.88
N HIS A 64 0.00 -4.37 6.88
CA HIS A 64 0.67 -3.26 7.54
C HIS A 64 1.36 -2.42 6.48
N LEU A 65 1.01 -1.13 6.44
CA LEU A 65 1.70 -0.17 5.61
C LEU A 65 2.96 0.26 6.35
N ILE A 66 4.11 0.11 5.69
CA ILE A 66 5.40 0.56 6.20
C ILE A 66 5.79 1.79 5.41
N ILE A 67 6.04 2.89 6.11
CA ILE A 67 6.46 4.16 5.53
C ILE A 67 7.69 4.66 6.29
N ASP A 68 8.68 5.23 5.60
CA ASP A 68 9.77 5.94 6.28
C ASP A 68 9.38 7.39 6.58
N GLU A 69 10.27 8.17 7.20
CA GLU A 69 10.05 9.59 7.53
C GLU A 69 10.06 10.53 6.31
N HIS A 70 10.71 10.15 5.21
CA HIS A 70 10.84 10.94 4.00
C HIS A 70 9.68 10.73 3.02
N MET A 71 8.98 9.59 3.11
CA MET A 71 7.79 9.31 2.32
C MET A 71 6.65 10.28 2.65
N GLN A 72 5.93 10.70 1.62
CA GLN A 72 4.70 11.48 1.77
C GLN A 72 3.53 10.74 1.12
N GLY A 73 2.33 11.13 1.50
CA GLY A 73 1.15 10.49 0.99
C GLY A 73 -0.06 10.70 1.88
N ARG A 74 -1.16 10.11 1.46
CA ARG A 74 -2.46 10.20 2.09
C ARG A 74 -3.07 8.82 2.23
N ILE A 75 -3.54 8.51 3.43
CA ILE A 75 -4.33 7.32 3.68
C ILE A 75 -5.74 7.66 4.12
N ASN A 76 -6.69 6.98 3.54
CA ASN A 76 -8.06 6.95 4.01
C ASN A 76 -8.26 5.69 4.84
N LEU A 77 -8.59 5.85 6.12
CA LEU A 77 -8.87 4.74 7.04
C LEU A 77 -10.36 4.34 7.03
N GLY A 78 -11.06 4.60 5.91
CA GLY A 78 -12.49 4.35 5.72
C GLY A 78 -13.41 5.46 6.25
N SER A 79 -13.03 6.15 7.33
CA SER A 79 -13.80 7.25 7.91
C SER A 79 -13.23 8.63 7.60
N SER A 80 -11.91 8.73 7.44
CA SER A 80 -11.22 10.01 7.22
C SER A 80 -9.93 9.79 6.44
N ASP A 81 -9.62 10.77 5.60
CA ASP A 81 -8.34 10.92 4.93
C ASP A 81 -7.35 11.60 5.87
N VAL A 82 -6.20 10.97 6.08
CA VAL A 82 -5.13 11.41 6.96
C VAL A 82 -3.83 11.34 6.18
N ASP A 83 -3.04 12.40 6.21
CA ASP A 83 -1.74 12.43 5.56
C ASP A 83 -0.69 11.71 6.43
N PHE A 84 0.37 11.18 5.82
CA PHE A 84 1.40 10.43 6.55
C PHE A 84 2.09 11.25 7.65
N ASP A 85 2.28 12.54 7.40
CA ASP A 85 2.79 13.48 8.38
C ASP A 85 1.87 13.53 9.61
N ALA A 86 0.57 13.73 9.39
CA ALA A 86 -0.43 13.73 10.44
C ALA A 86 -0.51 12.39 11.20
N LEU A 87 -0.31 11.24 10.54
CA LEU A 87 -0.26 9.95 11.22
C LEU A 87 0.93 9.84 12.18
N ARG A 88 2.08 10.42 11.82
CA ARG A 88 3.28 10.44 12.66
C ARG A 88 3.12 11.43 13.80
N GLU A 89 2.64 12.65 13.50
CA GLU A 89 2.38 13.68 14.51
C GLU A 89 1.34 13.24 15.54
N GLN A 90 0.27 12.57 15.10
CA GLN A 90 -0.78 12.04 15.98
C GLN A 90 -0.37 10.73 16.67
N GLY A 91 0.78 10.13 16.32
CA GLY A 91 1.21 8.85 16.86
C GLY A 91 0.31 7.67 16.46
N LEU A 92 -0.41 7.78 15.33
CA LEU A 92 -1.26 6.73 14.78
C LEU A 92 -0.44 5.60 14.14
N ALA A 93 0.74 5.93 13.60
CA ALA A 93 1.69 4.96 13.09
C ALA A 93 2.75 4.63 14.15
N THR A 94 3.00 3.35 14.37
CA THR A 94 3.96 2.87 15.36
C THR A 94 5.37 2.94 14.78
N ARG A 95 6.23 3.80 15.33
CA ARG A 95 7.64 3.86 14.93
C ARG A 95 8.35 2.56 15.30
N ARG A 96 9.02 1.95 14.32
CA ARG A 96 9.83 0.74 14.45
C ARG A 96 11.29 1.09 14.74
N ALA A 97 12.10 0.06 15.00
CA ALA A 97 13.52 0.21 15.33
C ALA A 97 14.40 0.58 14.13
N ASP A 98 13.90 0.41 12.91
CA ASP A 98 14.53 0.71 11.62
C ASP A 98 14.14 2.09 11.07
N ASP A 99 13.69 3.00 11.94
CA ASP A 99 13.23 4.36 11.58
C ASP A 99 12.05 4.40 10.60
N THR A 100 11.40 3.26 10.37
CA THR A 100 10.14 3.17 9.64
C THR A 100 8.94 3.24 10.58
N PHE A 101 7.78 3.55 10.05
CA PHE A 101 6.52 3.60 10.75
C PHE A 101 5.61 2.48 10.24
N ASP A 102 5.07 1.71 11.17
CA ASP A 102 4.08 0.67 10.95
C ASP A 102 2.68 1.23 11.14
N LEU A 103 1.85 1.11 10.11
CA LEU A 103 0.44 1.44 10.20
C LEU A 103 -0.39 0.19 9.87
N PRO A 104 -1.13 -0.36 10.84
CA PRO A 104 -2.05 -1.45 10.58
C PRO A 104 -3.19 -0.97 9.67
N LEU A 105 -3.30 -1.58 8.50
CA LEU A 105 -4.36 -1.30 7.55
C LEU A 105 -5.56 -2.18 7.82
N GLN A 106 -6.73 -1.57 7.71
CA GLN A 106 -7.99 -2.29 7.65
C GLN A 106 -8.37 -2.57 6.20
N GLU A 107 -9.23 -3.56 6.03
CA GLU A 107 -9.85 -3.92 4.77
C GLU A 107 -10.73 -2.84 4.12
N SER A 108 -10.98 -1.71 4.80
CA SER A 108 -11.63 -0.50 4.27
C SER A 108 -10.62 0.59 3.92
N ALA A 109 -9.34 0.40 4.24
CA ALA A 109 -8.32 1.39 4.03
C ALA A 109 -7.94 1.49 2.56
N ARG A 110 -7.61 2.70 2.13
CA ARG A 110 -7.02 2.97 0.83
C ARG A 110 -6.01 4.08 1.01
N GLY A 111 -4.87 4.00 0.36
CA GLY A 111 -3.87 5.03 0.47
C GLY A 111 -3.19 5.32 -0.84
N LYS A 112 -2.51 6.45 -0.85
CA LYS A 112 -1.63 6.91 -1.91
C LYS A 112 -0.33 7.33 -1.25
N VAL A 113 0.77 6.86 -1.79
CA VAL A 113 2.13 7.22 -1.43
C VAL A 113 2.64 8.06 -2.59
N ASP A 114 2.91 9.31 -2.32
CA ASP A 114 3.50 10.22 -3.29
C ASP A 114 5.01 10.07 -3.21
N LEU A 115 5.60 9.63 -4.33
CA LEU A 115 7.04 9.52 -4.50
C LEU A 115 7.49 10.61 -5.48
N PRO A 116 8.77 10.99 -5.47
CA PRO A 116 9.30 12.01 -6.39
C PRO A 116 9.11 11.65 -7.87
N ASP A 117 9.19 10.35 -8.18
CA ASP A 117 9.16 9.77 -9.53
C ASP A 117 7.79 9.23 -9.96
N ALA A 118 6.89 8.93 -9.02
CA ALA A 118 5.58 8.34 -9.28
C ALA A 118 4.66 8.42 -8.04
N THR A 119 3.36 8.21 -8.21
CA THR A 119 2.42 8.05 -7.09
C THR A 119 1.99 6.59 -7.02
N LEU A 120 2.35 5.90 -5.94
CA LEU A 120 1.83 4.58 -5.66
C LEU A 120 0.45 4.71 -4.99
N PHE A 121 -0.51 3.89 -5.38
CA PHE A 121 -1.80 3.80 -4.72
C PHE A 121 -2.10 2.37 -4.33
N PHE A 122 -2.82 2.19 -3.24
CA PHE A 122 -3.30 0.89 -2.80
C PHE A 122 -4.72 1.01 -2.24
N HIS A 123 -5.56 0.02 -2.50
CA HIS A 123 -6.90 -0.04 -1.93
C HIS A 123 -7.41 -1.48 -1.87
N PHE A 124 -8.18 -1.77 -0.83
CA PHE A 124 -8.85 -3.05 -0.71
C PHE A 124 -10.15 -3.02 -1.53
N ILE A 125 -10.23 -3.89 -2.53
CA ILE A 125 -11.46 -4.11 -3.29
C ILE A 125 -12.04 -5.47 -2.92
N PRO A 126 -13.38 -5.60 -2.84
CA PRO A 126 -13.98 -6.92 -2.73
C PRO A 126 -13.59 -7.74 -3.96
N ALA A 127 -13.19 -9.00 -3.77
CA ALA A 127 -12.91 -9.86 -4.90
C ALA A 127 -14.11 -9.87 -5.87
N PRO A 128 -13.86 -9.70 -7.19
CA PRO A 128 -14.93 -9.72 -8.18
C PRO A 128 -15.71 -11.03 -8.02
N ALA A 129 -17.04 -10.94 -8.13
CA ALA A 129 -17.87 -12.13 -8.04
C ALA A 129 -17.43 -13.12 -9.14
N PRO A 130 -17.18 -14.39 -8.83
CA PRO A 130 -16.98 -15.40 -9.87
C PRO A 130 -18.31 -15.54 -10.62
N GLY A 131 -18.48 -14.85 -11.76
CA GLY A 131 -19.64 -15.04 -12.63
C GLY A 131 -20.19 -13.81 -13.36
N SER A 132 -19.37 -13.10 -14.13
CA SER A 132 -19.90 -12.36 -15.29
C SER A 132 -19.30 -12.96 -16.57
N THR A 133 -19.87 -14.09 -16.97
CA THR A 133 -19.83 -14.64 -18.32
C THR A 133 -20.57 -13.73 -19.30
N PRO A 134 -20.13 -13.57 -20.55
CA PRO A 134 -21.03 -13.66 -21.69
C PRO A 134 -21.42 -15.12 -21.98
#